data_AF-A0A1C7MLR1-F1
#
_entry.id   AF-A0A1C7MLR1-F1
#
_cell.length_a   1.000
_cell.length_b   1.000
_cell.length_c   1.000
_cell.angle_alpha   90.00
_cell.angle_beta   90.00
_cell.angle_gamma   90.00
#
_symmetry.space_group_name_H-M   'P 1'
#
loop_
_entity.id
_entity.type
_entity.pdbx_description
1 polymer ?
#
loop_
_entity_poly.entity_id
_entity_poly.type
_entity_poly.pdbx_seq_one_letter_code
_entity_poly.pdbx_strand_id
1 'polypeptide(L)'
;MYHAATTITIFDAFPKSIFHFLVSELMNLRTLLKCDKARILEVLDNLRAEGRSMKSQIEEEMLKRYGFKWGVWMGFHSVQSMECAFLPLTSEYIHLHVLSADLCSPAMKVKKHFNSFRPGLGFFLPIDDVISWFDDDVDPSYRDMMIALKPSRYEPYLKEDMQCWRCNEVFKTMPKLKEHLQQEWDKEASSEKAKMERKLKRKHVEGDPASNEDKVEETLPAKKRATDPSGVEPDSKQQLTEPDTKPPSSEADKSSPYDIL
;
A
#
# COMPACT_ATOMS: atom_id res chain seq x y z
N MET A 1 18.97 0.12 -0.85
CA MET A 1 19.16 1.34 -1.66
C MET A 1 18.93 0.95 -3.09
N TYR A 2 17.97 1.59 -3.77
CA TYR A 2 17.71 1.40 -5.19
C TYR A 2 18.22 2.63 -5.94
N HIS A 3 18.82 2.42 -7.11
CA HIS A 3 19.36 3.47 -7.96
C HIS A 3 18.65 3.47 -9.31
N ALA A 4 18.10 4.62 -9.70
CA ALA A 4 17.87 4.94 -11.10
C ALA A 4 19.01 5.84 -11.61
N ALA A 5 19.04 6.16 -12.91
CA ALA A 5 20.12 6.94 -13.52
C ALA A 5 20.34 8.32 -12.87
N THR A 6 19.32 8.90 -12.23
CA THR A 6 19.37 10.23 -11.62
C THR A 6 18.86 10.27 -10.17
N THR A 7 18.07 9.29 -9.74
CA THR A 7 17.44 9.26 -8.40
C THR A 7 17.96 8.11 -7.53
N ILE A 8 17.90 8.32 -6.22
CA ILE A 8 18.25 7.34 -5.19
C ILE A 8 17.04 7.15 -4.28
N THR A 9 16.66 5.91 -4.08
CA THR A 9 15.60 5.52 -3.13
C THR A 9 16.21 4.82 -1.93
N ILE A 10 15.95 5.35 -0.74
CA ILE A 10 16.37 4.79 0.54
C ILE A 10 15.19 4.57 1.48
N PHE A 11 15.35 3.66 2.43
CA PHE A 11 14.45 3.53 3.56
C PHE A 11 14.65 4.71 4.51
N ASP A 12 13.57 5.27 5.05
CA ASP A 12 13.67 6.24 6.13
C ASP A 12 14.15 5.50 7.41
N ALA A 13 15.21 6.00 8.04
CA ALA A 13 15.78 5.40 9.25
C ALA A 13 14.84 5.48 10.46
N PHE A 14 13.86 6.38 10.42
CA PHE A 14 12.84 6.60 11.44
C PHE A 14 11.46 6.62 10.78
N PRO A 15 10.99 5.49 10.24
CA PRO A 15 9.79 5.45 9.40
C PRO A 15 8.58 5.95 10.18
N LYS A 16 7.73 6.78 9.57
CA LYS A 16 6.53 7.34 10.25
C LYS A 16 5.26 6.53 9.98
N SER A 17 5.32 5.63 9.02
CA SER A 17 4.29 4.66 8.66
C SER A 17 4.93 3.27 8.50
N ILE A 18 4.12 2.24 8.25
CA ILE A 18 4.58 0.87 7.95
C ILE A 18 5.59 0.88 6.80
N PHE A 19 5.27 1.56 5.71
CA PHE A 19 6.18 1.80 4.59
C PHE A 19 6.55 3.27 4.57
N HIS A 20 7.85 3.58 4.61
CA HIS A 20 8.35 4.95 4.48
C HIS A 20 9.71 4.98 3.78
N PHE A 21 9.72 5.58 2.60
CA PHE A 21 10.88 5.71 1.73
C PHE A 21 11.14 7.18 1.42
N LEU A 22 12.40 7.48 1.14
CA LEU A 22 12.85 8.77 0.65
C LEU A 22 13.40 8.57 -0.76
N VAL A 23 12.79 9.25 -1.73
CA VAL A 23 13.27 9.32 -3.11
C VAL A 23 13.94 10.67 -3.29
N SER A 24 15.26 10.67 -3.51
CA SER A 24 16.05 11.88 -3.63
C SER A 24 16.72 11.95 -5.00
N GLU A 25 16.86 13.14 -5.54
CA GLU A 25 17.78 13.40 -6.65
C GLU A 25 19.13 13.84 -6.10
N LEU A 26 20.21 13.54 -6.82
CA LEU A 26 21.58 13.90 -6.42
C LEU A 26 21.88 15.41 -6.55
N MET A 27 20.97 16.20 -7.12
CA MET A 27 21.09 17.66 -7.16
C MET A 27 20.64 18.28 -5.83
N ASN A 28 21.45 19.19 -5.29
CA ASN A 28 21.06 19.92 -4.08
C ASN A 28 19.94 20.93 -4.37
N LEU A 29 19.05 21.13 -3.40
CA LEU A 29 17.88 22.00 -3.50
C LEU A 29 18.27 23.46 -3.83
N ARG A 30 19.39 23.94 -3.27
CA ARG A 30 19.88 25.30 -3.52
C ARG A 30 20.33 25.53 -4.97
N THR A 31 20.81 24.50 -5.66
CA THR A 31 21.12 24.60 -7.09
C THR A 31 19.84 24.47 -7.91
N LEU A 32 18.94 23.55 -7.54
CA LEU A 32 17.64 23.39 -8.21
C LEU A 32 16.80 24.67 -8.22
N LEU A 33 16.71 25.35 -7.08
CA LEU A 33 15.95 26.61 -6.94
C LEU A 33 16.56 27.79 -7.70
N LYS A 34 17.82 27.68 -8.15
CA LYS A 34 18.48 28.66 -9.03
C LYS A 34 18.38 28.30 -10.51
N CYS A 35 17.91 27.09 -10.83
CA CYS A 35 17.70 26.66 -12.21
C CYS A 35 16.44 27.30 -12.81
N ASP A 36 16.34 27.21 -14.13
CA ASP A 36 15.18 27.63 -14.88
C ASP A 36 13.97 26.72 -14.63
N LYS A 37 12.77 27.24 -14.92
CA LYS A 37 11.49 26.53 -14.73
C LYS A 37 11.50 25.13 -15.35
N ALA A 38 12.09 24.96 -16.54
CA ALA A 38 12.11 23.69 -17.25
C ALA A 38 12.91 22.62 -16.49
N ARG A 39 14.09 22.97 -15.96
CA ARG A 39 14.88 22.04 -15.15
C ARG A 39 14.18 21.64 -13.86
N ILE A 40 13.51 22.58 -13.19
CA ILE A 40 12.76 22.29 -11.95
C ILE A 40 11.65 21.28 -12.24
N LEU A 41 10.90 21.49 -13.32
CA LEU A 41 9.85 20.58 -13.76
C LEU A 41 10.40 19.19 -14.12
N GLU A 42 11.52 19.12 -14.84
CA GLU A 42 12.19 17.86 -15.18
C GLU A 42 12.54 17.04 -13.92
N VAL A 43 13.12 17.70 -12.91
CA VAL A 43 13.45 17.07 -11.62
C VAL A 43 12.19 16.60 -10.89
N LEU A 44 11.16 17.43 -10.80
CA LEU A 44 9.89 17.05 -10.17
C LEU A 44 9.21 15.88 -10.90
N ASP A 45 9.29 15.84 -12.23
CA ASP A 45 8.75 14.74 -13.02
C ASP A 45 9.53 13.44 -12.82
N ASN A 46 10.85 13.51 -12.73
CA ASN A 46 11.69 12.34 -12.41
C ASN A 46 11.36 11.79 -11.01
N LEU A 47 11.28 12.67 -10.01
CA LEU A 47 10.87 12.30 -8.64
C LEU A 47 9.47 11.71 -8.61
N ARG A 48 8.53 12.26 -9.38
CA ARG A 48 7.16 11.76 -9.49
C ARG A 48 7.11 10.39 -10.14
N ALA A 49 7.86 10.17 -11.22
CA ALA A 49 7.91 8.89 -11.91
C ALA A 49 8.48 7.80 -11.00
N GLU A 50 9.61 8.09 -10.33
CA GLU A 50 10.23 7.16 -9.38
C GLU A 50 9.34 6.93 -8.15
N GLY A 51 8.69 7.98 -7.64
CA GLY A 51 7.72 7.87 -6.54
C GLY A 51 6.53 6.98 -6.90
N ARG A 52 6.01 7.05 -8.13
CA ARG A 52 4.94 6.17 -8.64
C ARG A 52 5.40 4.72 -8.81
N SER A 53 6.63 4.51 -9.27
CA SER A 53 7.26 3.19 -9.30
C SER A 53 7.33 2.61 -7.89
N MET A 54 7.81 3.39 -6.92
CA MET A 54 7.88 2.95 -5.53
C MET A 54 6.50 2.71 -4.92
N LYS A 55 5.52 3.57 -5.18
CA LYS A 55 4.15 3.34 -4.76
C LYS A 55 3.63 1.99 -5.25
N SER A 56 3.92 1.62 -6.50
CA SER A 56 3.51 0.32 -7.07
C SER A 56 4.16 -0.85 -6.34
N GLN A 57 5.46 -0.75 -6.03
CA GLN A 57 6.18 -1.76 -5.25
C GLN A 57 5.65 -1.89 -3.81
N ILE A 58 5.37 -0.77 -3.15
CA ILE A 58 4.74 -0.75 -1.83
C ILE A 58 3.38 -1.46 -1.89
N GLU A 59 2.53 -1.12 -2.87
CA GLU A 59 1.22 -1.74 -3.02
C GLU A 59 1.28 -3.25 -3.30
N GLU A 60 2.31 -3.71 -4.01
CA GLU A 60 2.56 -5.14 -4.22
C GLU A 60 2.95 -5.82 -2.89
N GLU A 61 3.85 -5.22 -2.12
CA GLU A 61 4.23 -5.71 -0.79
C GLU A 61 3.06 -5.67 0.20
N MET A 62 2.19 -4.67 0.12
CA MET A 62 0.95 -4.59 0.90
C MET A 62 0.05 -5.80 0.64
N LEU A 63 -0.17 -6.13 -0.64
CA LEU A 63 -0.95 -7.31 -1.01
C LEU A 63 -0.29 -8.61 -0.53
N LYS A 64 1.03 -8.76 -0.71
CA LYS A 64 1.76 -9.96 -0.31
C LYS A 64 1.73 -10.20 1.20
N ARG A 65 1.98 -9.15 2.00
CA ARG A 65 2.13 -9.27 3.47
C ARG A 65 0.82 -9.18 4.22
N TYR A 66 -0.10 -8.32 3.77
CA TYR A 66 -1.32 -7.98 4.51
C TYR A 66 -2.59 -8.46 3.82
N GLY A 67 -2.52 -8.81 2.52
CA GLY A 67 -3.65 -9.28 1.74
C GLY A 67 -4.61 -8.17 1.31
N PHE A 68 -4.28 -6.89 1.51
CA PHE A 68 -5.08 -5.75 1.03
C PHE A 68 -4.17 -4.54 0.81
N LYS A 69 -4.67 -3.52 0.11
CA LYS A 69 -3.97 -2.25 -0.12
C LYS A 69 -4.65 -1.14 0.68
N TRP A 70 -3.86 -0.17 1.15
CA TRP A 70 -4.35 1.08 1.69
C TRP A 70 -3.62 2.26 1.04
N GLY A 71 -3.99 3.48 1.42
CA GLY A 71 -3.45 4.70 0.80
C GLY A 71 -1.92 4.77 0.87
N VAL A 72 -1.30 5.29 -0.19
CA VAL A 72 0.11 5.67 -0.25
C VAL A 72 0.19 7.12 -0.70
N TRP A 73 0.91 7.92 0.08
CA TRP A 73 1.12 9.34 -0.16
C TRP A 73 2.53 9.61 -0.68
N MET A 74 2.62 10.63 -1.52
CA MET A 74 3.87 11.10 -2.12
C MET A 74 3.93 12.61 -1.98
N GLY A 75 4.92 13.13 -1.28
CA GLY A 75 5.00 14.57 -1.06
C GLY A 75 6.24 15.04 -0.30
N PHE A 76 6.35 16.35 -0.21
CA PHE A 76 7.45 17.05 0.45
C PHE A 76 7.00 17.62 1.78
N HIS A 77 7.93 17.76 2.72
CA HIS A 77 7.73 18.69 3.82
C HIS A 77 7.95 20.11 3.33
N SER A 78 7.00 21.00 3.65
CA SER A 78 7.11 22.45 3.39
C SER A 78 8.35 23.08 4.04
N VAL A 79 8.76 22.60 5.21
CA VAL A 79 10.04 22.96 5.85
C VAL A 79 10.79 21.67 6.14
N GLN A 80 11.95 21.49 5.52
CA GLN A 80 12.77 20.30 5.74
C GLN A 80 13.30 20.31 7.18
N SER A 81 12.85 19.36 8.00
CA SER A 81 13.20 19.30 9.43
C SER A 81 14.56 18.67 9.70
N MET A 82 15.35 18.35 8.67
CA MET A 82 16.65 17.68 8.78
C MET A 82 17.78 18.69 9.00
N GLU A 83 17.74 19.47 10.08
CA GLU A 83 19.00 19.94 10.70
C GLU A 83 19.61 18.77 11.48
N CYS A 84 20.14 17.78 10.77
CA CYS A 84 20.95 16.75 11.40
C CYS A 84 22.39 17.26 11.45
N ALA A 85 22.79 17.84 12.60
CA ALA A 85 24.13 18.39 12.82
C ALA A 85 25.29 17.39 12.63
N PHE A 86 25.00 16.10 12.44
CA PHE A 86 25.97 15.03 12.28
C PHE A 86 26.25 14.64 10.82
N LEU A 87 25.38 15.01 9.87
CA LEU A 87 25.55 14.76 8.44
C LEU A 87 25.06 15.99 7.65
N PRO A 88 25.86 17.07 7.57
CA PRO A 88 25.49 18.30 6.86
C PRO A 88 25.16 18.06 5.38
N LEU A 89 25.57 16.92 4.81
CA LEU A 89 25.32 16.58 3.41
C LEU A 89 23.84 16.28 3.11
N THR A 90 23.07 15.65 4.01
CA THR A 90 21.71 15.17 3.65
C THR A 90 20.61 16.23 3.76
N SER A 91 20.86 17.32 4.50
CA SER A 91 19.92 18.44 4.62
C SER A 91 19.79 19.29 3.35
N GLU A 92 20.72 19.10 2.40
CA GLU A 92 20.78 19.91 1.18
C GLU A 92 20.06 19.28 -0.01
N TYR A 93 19.66 18.00 0.06
CA TYR A 93 19.03 17.29 -1.05
C TYR A 93 17.51 17.26 -0.89
N ILE A 94 16.82 17.52 -2.01
CA ILE A 94 15.38 17.39 -2.09
C ILE A 94 15.00 15.90 -2.02
N HIS A 95 14.21 15.54 -1.01
CA HIS A 95 13.69 14.18 -0.86
C HIS A 95 12.17 14.20 -0.88
N LEU A 96 11.61 13.39 -1.77
CA LEU A 96 10.19 13.06 -1.83
C LEU A 96 9.93 11.94 -0.83
N HIS A 97 9.03 12.18 0.11
CA HIS A 97 8.53 11.13 0.99
C HIS A 97 7.53 10.26 0.23
N VAL A 98 7.75 8.95 0.22
CA VAL A 98 6.77 7.96 -0.24
C VAL A 98 6.42 7.08 0.94
N LEU A 99 5.22 7.26 1.47
CA LEU A 99 4.79 6.60 2.70
C LEU A 99 3.36 6.09 2.66
N SER A 100 3.10 5.03 3.38
CA SER A 100 1.75 4.49 3.55
C SER A 100 0.91 5.35 4.51
N ALA A 101 -0.41 5.36 4.33
CA ALA A 101 -1.32 6.28 5.01
C ALA A 101 -1.63 5.92 6.48
N ASP A 102 -1.11 4.81 6.98
CA ASP A 102 -1.40 4.30 8.34
C ASP A 102 -0.86 5.20 9.46
N LEU A 103 0.29 5.86 9.25
CA LEU A 103 0.98 6.69 10.24
C LEU A 103 1.18 6.01 11.62
N CYS A 104 1.23 4.68 11.66
CA CYS A 104 1.17 3.89 12.90
C CYS A 104 2.53 3.29 13.33
N SER A 105 3.64 3.97 13.03
CA SER A 105 4.99 3.45 13.35
C SER A 105 5.42 3.66 14.83
N PRO A 106 6.29 2.79 15.39
CA PRO A 106 7.01 3.04 16.65
C PRO A 106 7.79 4.37 16.67
N ALA A 107 8.35 4.82 15.54
CA ALA A 107 9.11 6.08 15.46
C ALA A 107 8.22 7.34 15.40
N MET A 108 6.91 7.16 15.29
CA MET A 108 5.91 8.22 15.46
C MET A 108 5.75 8.56 16.96
N LYS A 109 6.60 9.47 17.47
CA LYS A 109 6.74 9.74 18.93
C LYS A 109 6.10 11.05 19.41
N VAL A 110 6.15 12.10 18.59
CA VAL A 110 5.75 13.46 19.01
C VAL A 110 4.73 14.07 18.06
N LYS A 111 3.97 15.05 18.57
CA LYS A 111 2.97 15.82 17.84
C LYS A 111 3.48 16.37 16.50
N LYS A 112 4.71 16.89 16.50
CA LYS A 112 5.40 17.38 15.30
C LYS A 112 5.51 16.32 14.20
N HIS A 113 5.83 15.07 14.55
CA HIS A 113 5.96 13.99 13.56
C HIS A 113 4.62 13.67 12.91
N PHE A 114 3.52 13.65 13.67
CA PHE A 114 2.21 13.37 13.10
C PHE A 114 1.73 14.50 12.21
N ASN A 115 1.77 15.73 12.73
CA ASN A 115 1.30 16.91 12.00
C ASN A 115 2.12 17.19 10.74
N SER A 116 3.40 16.81 10.68
CA SER A 116 4.21 17.02 9.47
C SER A 116 3.76 16.17 8.28
N PHE A 117 3.13 15.02 8.53
CA PHE A 117 2.65 14.10 7.48
C PHE A 117 1.12 14.06 7.35
N ARG A 118 0.40 14.81 8.19
CA ARG A 118 -1.06 14.85 8.16
C ARG A 118 -1.54 15.51 6.86
N PRO A 119 -2.27 14.79 5.99
CA PRO A 119 -2.82 15.39 4.78
C PRO A 119 -3.85 16.46 5.14
N GLY A 120 -3.94 17.50 4.32
CA GLY A 120 -4.89 18.61 4.49
C GLY A 120 -4.50 19.66 5.54
N LEU A 121 -3.46 19.43 6.36
CA LEU A 121 -2.95 20.43 7.31
C LEU A 121 -2.08 21.50 6.63
N GLY A 122 -1.56 21.22 5.44
CA GLY A 122 -0.75 22.15 4.65
C GLY A 122 0.76 22.08 4.90
N PHE A 123 1.23 21.29 5.87
CA PHE A 123 2.66 21.07 6.07
C PHE A 123 3.25 20.03 5.09
N PHE A 124 2.50 18.95 4.85
CA PHE A 124 2.82 17.95 3.83
C PHE A 124 2.26 18.41 2.49
N LEU A 125 3.12 18.55 1.49
CA LEU A 125 2.81 19.06 0.16
C LEU A 125 2.84 17.91 -0.84
N PRO A 126 1.68 17.45 -1.36
CA PRO A 126 1.64 16.44 -2.40
C PRO A 126 2.48 16.84 -3.62
N ILE A 127 3.17 15.88 -4.23
CA ILE A 127 4.03 16.18 -5.39
C ILE A 127 3.23 16.75 -6.58
N ASP A 128 2.02 16.25 -6.81
CA ASP A 128 1.16 16.74 -7.88
C ASP A 128 0.73 18.20 -7.63
N ASP A 129 0.50 18.60 -6.37
CA ASP A 129 0.19 19.98 -6.00
C ASP A 129 1.41 20.89 -6.25
N VAL A 130 2.61 20.44 -5.89
CA VAL A 130 3.85 21.22 -6.13
C VAL A 130 4.11 21.42 -7.63
N ILE A 131 3.85 20.41 -8.46
CA ILE A 131 4.00 20.51 -9.92
C ILE A 131 3.01 21.53 -10.48
N SER A 132 1.76 21.54 -10.01
CA SER A 132 0.74 22.48 -10.52
C SER A 132 1.07 23.95 -10.25
N TRP A 133 1.92 24.28 -9.27
CA TRP A 133 2.39 25.66 -9.05
C TRP A 133 3.21 26.23 -10.21
N PHE A 134 3.66 25.36 -11.12
CA PHE A 134 4.42 25.73 -12.31
C PHE A 134 3.54 25.71 -13.56
N ASP A 135 2.23 25.54 -13.47
CA ASP A 135 1.34 25.67 -14.62
C ASP A 135 1.31 27.12 -15.12
N ASP A 136 1.06 27.32 -16.41
CA ASP A 136 1.17 28.65 -17.05
C ASP A 136 0.03 29.62 -16.66
N ASP A 137 -1.07 29.09 -16.14
CA ASP A 137 -2.24 29.83 -15.63
C ASP A 137 -2.08 30.31 -14.18
N VAL A 138 -1.03 29.88 -13.48
CA VAL A 138 -0.75 30.28 -12.10
C VAL A 138 -0.02 31.62 -12.05
N ASP A 139 -0.51 32.52 -11.20
CA ASP A 139 0.10 33.83 -10.97
C ASP A 139 1.58 33.68 -10.51
N PRO A 140 2.56 34.30 -11.20
CA PRO A 140 3.96 34.24 -10.82
C PRO A 140 4.22 34.67 -9.36
N SER A 141 3.47 35.64 -8.84
CA SER A 141 3.59 36.10 -7.45
C SER A 141 3.13 35.04 -6.44
N TYR A 142 2.10 34.26 -6.79
CA TYR A 142 1.66 33.12 -5.99
C TYR A 142 2.70 32.00 -6.02
N ARG A 143 3.24 31.68 -7.19
CA ARG A 143 4.33 30.70 -7.34
C ARG A 143 5.54 31.07 -6.49
N ASP A 144 6.01 32.32 -6.59
CA ASP A 144 7.17 32.80 -5.80
C ASP A 144 6.90 32.74 -4.30
N MET A 145 5.67 33.04 -3.88
CA MET A 145 5.24 32.92 -2.48
C MET A 145 5.26 31.47 -2.00
N MET A 146 4.80 30.51 -2.82
CA MET A 146 4.74 29.09 -2.47
C MET A 146 6.13 28.45 -2.45
N ILE A 147 6.98 28.77 -3.44
CA ILE A 147 8.37 28.29 -3.52
C ILE A 147 9.23 28.85 -2.38
N ALA A 148 8.93 30.06 -1.88
CA ALA A 148 9.67 30.65 -0.77
C ALA A 148 9.61 29.82 0.52
N LEU A 149 8.59 28.96 0.68
CA LEU A 149 8.48 27.97 1.77
C LEU A 149 8.85 28.53 3.16
N LYS A 150 8.41 29.76 3.45
CA LYS A 150 8.86 30.51 4.64
C LYS A 150 8.51 29.74 5.93
N PRO A 151 9.48 29.42 6.81
CA PRO A 151 9.20 28.66 8.03
C PRO A 151 8.12 29.28 8.90
N SER A 152 8.06 30.62 8.97
CA SER A 152 7.03 31.36 9.72
C SER A 152 5.60 31.08 9.27
N ARG A 153 5.39 30.65 8.02
CA ARG A 153 4.07 30.28 7.49
C ARG A 153 3.68 28.86 7.88
N TYR A 154 4.64 27.92 7.86
CA TYR A 154 4.33 26.48 7.96
C TYR A 154 4.57 25.89 9.35
N GLU A 155 5.54 26.39 10.11
CA GLU A 155 5.80 25.89 11.47
C GLU A 155 4.60 26.02 12.44
N PRO A 156 3.72 27.04 12.35
CA PRO A 156 2.50 27.09 13.16
C PRO A 156 1.61 25.85 12.97
N TYR A 157 1.52 25.29 11.76
CA TYR A 157 0.73 24.08 11.49
C TYR A 157 1.19 22.88 12.33
N LEU A 158 2.48 22.79 12.66
CA LEU A 158 3.00 21.70 13.49
C LEU A 158 2.50 21.77 14.94
N LYS A 159 2.03 22.94 15.38
CA LYS A 159 1.50 23.19 16.73
C LYS A 159 -0.01 23.02 16.81
N GLU A 160 -0.71 22.89 15.68
CA GLU A 160 -2.16 22.64 15.60
C GLU A 160 -2.56 21.32 16.24
N ASP A 161 -3.81 21.18 16.68
CA ASP A 161 -4.28 19.97 17.35
C ASP A 161 -4.13 18.70 16.51
N MET A 162 -3.85 17.58 17.18
CA MET A 162 -3.65 16.29 16.51
C MET A 162 -5.00 15.72 16.11
N GLN A 163 -5.40 16.03 14.88
CA GLN A 163 -6.66 15.59 14.30
C GLN A 163 -6.45 14.39 13.37
N CYS A 164 -7.25 13.33 13.52
CA CYS A 164 -7.22 12.19 12.61
C CYS A 164 -7.65 12.62 11.20
N TRP A 165 -6.88 12.22 10.18
CA TRP A 165 -7.13 12.57 8.79
C TRP A 165 -8.32 11.83 8.16
N ARG A 166 -8.80 10.75 8.80
CA ARG A 166 -9.97 9.97 8.33
C ARG A 166 -11.28 10.47 8.93
N CYS A 167 -11.35 10.55 10.25
CA CYS A 167 -12.60 10.84 10.97
C CYS A 167 -12.68 12.25 11.55
N ASN A 168 -11.62 13.06 11.45
CA ASN A 168 -11.52 14.40 12.02
C ASN A 168 -11.61 14.48 13.56
N GLU A 169 -11.47 13.35 14.27
CA GLU A 169 -11.41 13.32 15.73
C GLU A 169 -10.10 13.92 16.26
N VAL A 170 -10.17 14.67 17.37
CA VAL A 170 -9.04 15.40 17.94
C VAL A 170 -8.49 14.69 19.18
N PHE A 171 -7.17 14.51 19.21
CA PHE A 171 -6.45 13.81 20.27
C PHE A 171 -5.50 14.74 21.03
N LYS A 172 -5.52 14.65 22.37
CA LYS A 172 -4.61 15.44 23.24
C LYS A 172 -3.25 14.79 23.45
N THR A 173 -3.13 13.49 23.21
CA THR A 173 -1.93 12.70 23.54
C THR A 173 -1.58 11.74 22.41
N MET A 174 -0.28 11.61 22.10
CA MET A 174 0.23 10.70 21.05
C MET A 174 -0.19 9.24 21.24
N PRO A 175 -0.16 8.63 22.45
CA PRO A 175 -0.55 7.22 22.61
C PRO A 175 -2.00 6.94 22.17
N LYS A 176 -2.95 7.79 22.58
CA LYS A 176 -4.36 7.67 22.17
C LYS A 176 -4.54 7.82 20.66
N LEU A 177 -3.81 8.76 20.05
CA LEU A 177 -3.83 8.91 18.59
C LEU A 177 -3.32 7.66 17.89
N LYS A 178 -2.20 7.09 18.35
CA LYS A 178 -1.63 5.85 17.75
C LYS A 178 -2.58 4.67 17.88
N GLU A 179 -3.19 4.51 19.05
CA GLU A 179 -4.22 3.48 19.27
C GLU A 179 -5.39 3.66 18.31
N HIS A 180 -5.89 4.89 18.15
CA HIS A 180 -6.95 5.19 17.20
C HIS A 180 -6.53 4.91 15.75
N LEU A 181 -5.34 5.34 15.32
CA LEU A 181 -4.84 5.10 13.96
C LEU A 181 -4.72 3.60 13.66
N GLN A 182 -4.29 2.80 14.64
CA GLN A 182 -4.24 1.35 14.54
C GLN A 182 -5.64 0.75 14.39
N GLN A 183 -6.60 1.17 15.21
CA GLN A 183 -7.99 0.72 15.11
C GLN A 183 -8.61 1.06 13.75
N GLU A 184 -8.36 2.27 13.23
CA GLU A 184 -8.83 2.66 11.90
C GLU A 184 -8.21 1.81 10.78
N TRP A 185 -6.93 1.47 10.90
CA TRP A 185 -6.25 0.57 9.95
C TRP A 185 -6.80 -0.87 10.04
N ASP A 186 -7.04 -1.39 11.24
CA ASP A 186 -7.63 -2.72 11.45
C ASP A 186 -9.05 -2.79 10.84
N LYS A 187 -9.87 -1.73 11.04
CA LYS A 187 -11.19 -1.63 10.42
C LYS A 187 -11.11 -1.64 8.89
N GLU A 188 -10.17 -0.88 8.31
CA GLU A 188 -9.93 -0.84 6.86
C GLU A 188 -9.54 -2.23 6.34
N ALA A 189 -8.61 -2.90 7.03
CA ALA A 189 -8.17 -4.25 6.71
C ALA A 189 -9.33 -5.26 6.71
N SER A 190 -10.16 -5.26 7.76
CA SER A 190 -11.32 -6.16 7.85
C SER A 190 -12.36 -5.87 6.77
N SER A 191 -12.63 -4.60 6.49
CA SER A 191 -13.55 -4.19 5.43
C SER A 191 -13.08 -4.66 4.04
N GLU A 192 -11.80 -4.48 3.71
CA GLU A 192 -11.26 -4.90 2.41
C GLU A 192 -11.24 -6.41 2.25
N LYS A 193 -10.87 -7.17 3.30
CA LYS A 193 -10.96 -8.63 3.29
C LYS A 193 -12.39 -9.10 3.03
N ALA A 194 -13.38 -8.53 3.72
CA ALA A 194 -14.78 -8.85 3.50
C ALA A 194 -15.26 -8.52 2.08
N LYS A 195 -14.81 -7.42 1.48
CA LYS A 195 -15.11 -7.07 0.08
C LYS A 195 -14.51 -8.08 -0.90
N MET A 196 -13.28 -8.52 -0.67
CA MET A 196 -12.63 -9.52 -1.52
C MET A 196 -13.34 -10.88 -1.45
N GLU A 197 -13.70 -11.34 -0.25
CA GLU A 197 -14.48 -12.57 -0.07
C GLU A 197 -15.83 -12.51 -0.81
N ARG A 198 -16.53 -11.37 -0.71
CA ARG A 198 -17.79 -11.15 -1.44
C ARG A 198 -17.60 -11.19 -2.96
N LYS A 199 -16.51 -10.62 -3.48
CA LYS A 199 -16.17 -10.67 -4.92
C LYS A 199 -15.85 -12.10 -5.37
N LEU A 200 -15.12 -12.87 -4.57
CA LEU A 200 -14.79 -14.27 -4.88
C LEU A 200 -16.05 -15.13 -4.93
N LYS A 201 -16.96 -14.98 -3.95
CA LYS A 201 -18.25 -15.68 -3.91
C LYS A 201 -19.13 -15.35 -5.13
N ARG A 202 -19.18 -14.08 -5.56
CA ARG A 202 -19.94 -13.68 -6.76
C ARG A 202 -19.39 -14.31 -8.03
N LYS A 203 -18.07 -14.30 -8.22
CA LYS A 203 -17.42 -14.94 -9.38
C LYS A 203 -17.64 -16.46 -9.43
N HIS A 204 -17.73 -17.12 -8.28
CA HIS A 204 -18.02 -18.55 -8.22
C HIS A 204 -19.47 -18.84 -8.64
N VAL A 205 -20.43 -18.01 -8.21
CA VAL A 205 -21.85 -18.16 -8.57
C VAL A 205 -22.13 -17.83 -10.04
N GLU A 206 -21.40 -16.90 -10.65
CA GLU A 206 -21.55 -16.52 -12.06
C GLU A 206 -20.81 -17.48 -13.04
N GLY A 207 -20.00 -18.41 -12.53
CA GLY A 207 -19.16 -19.32 -13.31
C GLY A 207 -19.74 -20.71 -13.57
N ASP A 208 -20.92 -21.05 -13.05
CA ASP A 208 -21.59 -22.35 -13.27
C ASP A 208 -22.74 -22.22 -14.28
N PRO A 209 -22.55 -22.59 -15.57
CA PRO A 209 -23.66 -22.96 -16.42
C PRO A 209 -24.05 -24.40 -16.06
N ALA A 210 -25.23 -24.55 -15.47
CA ALA A 210 -25.81 -25.84 -15.11
C ALA A 210 -25.71 -26.86 -16.26
N SER A 211 -25.08 -28.00 -15.99
CA SER A 211 -25.29 -29.26 -16.69
C SER A 211 -26.75 -29.67 -16.52
N ASN A 212 -27.60 -29.34 -17.50
CA ASN A 212 -28.96 -29.86 -17.56
C ASN A 212 -28.90 -31.25 -18.20
N GLU A 213 -28.93 -32.28 -17.35
CA GLU A 213 -29.24 -33.65 -17.75
C GLU A 213 -30.74 -33.73 -18.08
N ASP A 214 -31.10 -33.74 -19.37
CA ASP A 214 -32.43 -34.16 -19.79
C ASP A 214 -32.46 -35.69 -19.93
N LYS A 215 -33.20 -36.31 -18.99
CA LYS A 215 -33.69 -37.69 -19.07
C LYS A 215 -34.58 -37.84 -20.30
N VAL A 216 -34.31 -38.84 -21.12
CA VAL A 216 -35.30 -39.38 -22.08
C VAL A 216 -35.50 -40.86 -21.79
N GLU A 217 -36.69 -41.15 -21.26
CA GLU A 217 -37.28 -42.47 -21.09
C GLU A 217 -38.24 -42.67 -22.28
N GLU A 218 -37.98 -43.63 -23.19
CA GLU A 218 -39.02 -44.12 -24.11
C GLU A 218 -38.75 -45.54 -24.66
N THR A 219 -39.53 -46.49 -24.13
CA THR A 219 -40.25 -47.64 -24.71
C THR A 219 -39.73 -48.47 -25.93
N LEU A 220 -39.76 -49.80 -25.74
CA LEU A 220 -39.60 -50.91 -26.72
C LEU A 220 -40.69 -50.96 -27.82
N PRO A 221 -40.47 -51.66 -28.98
CA PRO A 221 -40.87 -53.07 -29.08
C PRO A 221 -40.03 -54.03 -29.99
N ALA A 222 -39.87 -55.26 -29.48
CA ALA A 222 -39.89 -56.61 -30.10
C ALA A 222 -39.25 -57.00 -31.48
N LYS A 223 -38.53 -58.15 -31.40
CA LYS A 223 -38.49 -59.37 -32.27
C LYS A 223 -37.40 -59.53 -33.38
N LYS A 224 -36.42 -60.43 -33.13
CA LYS A 224 -36.20 -61.80 -33.72
C LYS A 224 -34.72 -62.20 -33.96
N ARG A 225 -34.33 -63.29 -33.27
CA ARG A 225 -33.75 -64.58 -33.75
C ARG A 225 -32.24 -64.71 -34.08
N ALA A 226 -31.58 -65.53 -33.21
CA ALA A 226 -30.51 -66.54 -33.43
C ALA A 226 -29.13 -66.02 -33.91
N THR A 227 -27.96 -66.49 -33.44
CA THR A 227 -27.46 -67.82 -33.01
C THR A 227 -26.22 -67.67 -32.10
N ASP A 228 -26.06 -68.57 -31.14
CA ASP A 228 -24.85 -68.91 -30.34
C ASP A 228 -23.83 -69.72 -31.22
N PRO A 229 -22.61 -70.18 -30.81
CA PRO A 229 -21.96 -70.06 -29.49
C PRO A 229 -20.42 -69.87 -29.48
N SER A 230 -19.86 -69.86 -28.26
CA SER A 230 -18.48 -70.17 -27.79
C SER A 230 -17.72 -68.97 -27.21
N GLY A 231 -17.17 -69.01 -25.99
CA GLY A 231 -17.16 -70.04 -24.96
C GLY A 231 -16.42 -69.56 -23.70
N VAL A 232 -16.74 -70.22 -22.57
CA VAL A 232 -15.85 -70.58 -21.44
C VAL A 232 -15.32 -69.44 -20.53
N GLU A 233 -16.13 -69.13 -19.51
CA GLU A 233 -15.88 -68.99 -18.04
C GLU A 233 -14.56 -69.59 -17.44
N PRO A 234 -14.20 -69.40 -16.15
CA PRO A 234 -14.75 -68.50 -15.10
C PRO A 234 -13.71 -67.84 -14.15
N ASP A 235 -14.28 -67.12 -13.18
CA ASP A 235 -13.91 -67.05 -11.74
C ASP A 235 -12.73 -66.17 -11.30
N SER A 236 -13.03 -65.13 -10.50
CA SER A 236 -12.89 -65.24 -9.04
C SER A 236 -13.18 -63.93 -8.32
N LYS A 237 -13.91 -64.06 -7.21
CA LYS A 237 -14.15 -63.07 -6.15
C LYS A 237 -12.83 -62.51 -5.61
N GLN A 238 -12.83 -61.25 -5.17
CA GLN A 238 -12.46 -60.91 -3.79
C GLN A 238 -12.75 -59.44 -3.44
N GLN A 239 -13.48 -59.28 -2.33
CA GLN A 239 -13.48 -58.09 -1.46
C GLN A 239 -12.07 -57.84 -0.89
N LEU A 240 -11.75 -56.59 -0.56
CA LEU A 240 -11.05 -56.17 0.67
C LEU A 240 -10.97 -54.61 0.65
N THR A 241 -11.80 -53.91 1.43
CA THR A 241 -11.48 -53.26 2.72
C THR A 241 -10.50 -52.09 2.64
N GLU A 242 -10.99 -50.91 3.04
CA GLU A 242 -10.23 -49.73 3.44
C GLU A 242 -9.28 -50.03 4.61
N PRO A 243 -8.30 -49.15 4.87
CA PRO A 243 -8.40 -48.47 6.16
C PRO A 243 -8.05 -46.97 6.14
N ASP A 244 -8.89 -46.24 6.87
CA ASP A 244 -8.62 -44.98 7.55
C ASP A 244 -7.25 -44.95 8.26
N THR A 245 -6.51 -43.86 8.07
CA THR A 245 -5.50 -43.41 9.05
C THR A 245 -5.52 -41.88 9.17
N LYS A 246 -6.09 -41.41 10.27
CA LYS A 246 -5.81 -40.11 10.88
C LYS A 246 -4.55 -40.26 11.76
N PRO A 247 -3.69 -39.24 11.88
CA PRO A 247 -3.38 -38.71 13.22
C PRO A 247 -3.11 -37.17 13.17
N PRO A 248 -2.53 -36.52 14.20
CA PRO A 248 -3.28 -35.86 15.25
C PRO A 248 -2.96 -34.34 15.38
N SER A 249 -3.68 -33.72 16.31
CA SER A 249 -3.59 -32.32 16.73
C SER A 249 -2.38 -32.00 17.63
N SER A 250 -2.12 -30.68 17.68
CA SER A 250 -1.48 -29.85 18.72
C SER A 250 0.05 -29.79 18.78
N GLU A 251 0.60 -28.62 18.49
CA GLU A 251 1.14 -27.71 19.53
C GLU A 251 1.26 -26.29 18.97
N ALA A 252 0.95 -25.32 19.82
CA ALA A 252 0.92 -23.90 19.50
C ALA A 252 2.27 -23.27 19.86
N ASP A 253 2.94 -22.66 18.88
CA ASP A 253 4.08 -21.80 19.15
C ASP A 253 3.70 -20.34 18.86
N LYS A 254 3.84 -19.51 19.90
CA LYS A 254 3.61 -18.07 19.89
C LYS A 254 4.97 -17.40 19.68
N SER A 255 5.25 -16.96 18.45
CA SER A 255 6.38 -16.06 18.19
C SER A 255 5.89 -14.70 17.69
N SER A 256 6.39 -13.68 18.38
CA SER A 256 6.18 -12.24 18.21
C SER A 256 6.73 -11.75 16.87
N PRO A 257 6.05 -10.82 16.14
CA PRO A 257 6.50 -10.38 14.82
C PRO A 257 7.51 -9.21 14.84
N TYR A 258 8.12 -8.89 15.98
CA TYR A 258 9.15 -7.85 16.07
C TYR A 258 10.53 -8.47 16.20
N ASP A 259 11.01 -9.06 15.12
CA ASP A 259 12.43 -9.17 14.84
C ASP A 259 12.59 -9.30 13.33
N ILE A 260 13.70 -8.74 12.82
CA ILE A 260 14.21 -8.77 11.44
C ILE A 260 14.08 -7.42 10.70
N LEU A 261 15.20 -6.67 10.84
CA LEU A 261 15.86 -5.71 9.92
C LEU A 261 15.44 -4.23 9.96
#